data_AF-A0A072V3A1-F1
#
_entry.id   AF-A0A072V3A1-F1
#
_cell.length_a   1.000
_cell.length_b   1.000
_cell.length_c   1.000
_cell.angle_alpha   90.00
_cell.angle_beta   90.00
_cell.angle_gamma   90.00
#
_symmetry.space_group_name_H-M   'P 1'
#
loop_
_entity.id
_entity.type
_entity.pdbx_description
1 polymer ?
#
loop_
_entity_poly.entity_id
_entity_poly.type
_entity_poly.pdbx_seq_one_letter_code
_entity_poly.pdbx_strand_id
1 'polypeptide(L)'
;MKKKCELCKSPAKLFCESDQASLCWECDAKVHTANFIVTKHHRFLLCHICQSLTPWHGTGPKFVPTISLCNHCVAVTNNNDEDNDQDDDDDDTEDDDEENQVVPWKSTTPPPVSSCSSNSAN
;
A
#
# COMPACT_ATOMS: atom_id res chain seq x y z
N MET A 1 1.30 -12.62 -19.09
CA MET A 1 1.58 -11.50 -20.03
C MET A 1 1.50 -10.20 -19.26
N LYS A 2 2.40 -9.24 -19.52
CA LYS A 2 2.37 -7.95 -18.81
C LYS A 2 1.37 -6.97 -19.44
N LYS A 3 0.46 -6.39 -18.64
CA LYS A 3 -0.49 -5.35 -19.05
C LYS A 3 0.27 -4.08 -19.43
N LYS A 4 -0.10 -3.50 -20.58
CA LYS A 4 0.46 -2.25 -21.12
C LYS A 4 -0.60 -1.16 -21.04
N CYS A 5 -0.16 0.09 -20.86
CA CYS A 5 -0.98 1.27 -20.94
C CYS A 5 -1.66 1.32 -22.31
N GLU A 6 -2.97 1.49 -22.35
CA GLU A 6 -3.72 1.47 -23.61
C GLU A 6 -3.40 2.69 -24.49
N LEU A 7 -3.06 3.82 -23.87
CA LEU A 7 -2.77 5.08 -24.57
C LEU A 7 -1.33 5.18 -25.09
N CYS A 8 -0.33 4.80 -24.29
CA CYS A 8 1.09 5.00 -24.65
C CYS A 8 1.93 3.71 -24.69
N LYS A 9 1.33 2.54 -24.43
CA LYS A 9 1.97 1.22 -24.46
C LYS A 9 3.10 0.98 -23.45
N SER A 10 3.37 1.94 -22.55
CA SER A 10 4.26 1.75 -21.40
C SER A 10 3.69 0.73 -20.40
N PRO A 11 4.43 0.27 -19.37
CA PRO A 11 3.89 -0.64 -18.37
C PRO A 11 2.68 -0.04 -17.62
N ALA A 12 1.56 -0.76 -17.59
CA ALA A 12 0.38 -0.33 -16.84
C ALA A 12 0.59 -0.48 -15.33
N LYS A 13 -0.04 0.41 -14.58
CA LYS A 13 0.04 0.51 -13.11
C LYS A 13 -1.33 0.51 -12.44
N LEU A 14 -2.36 0.97 -13.15
CA LEU A 14 -3.73 0.97 -12.67
C LEU A 14 -4.66 0.33 -13.71
N PHE A 15 -5.80 -0.13 -13.24
CA PHE A 15 -6.95 -0.50 -14.05
C PHE A 15 -8.15 0.34 -13.65
N CYS A 16 -8.76 1.02 -14.61
CA CYS A 16 -10.01 1.74 -14.45
C CYS A 16 -11.17 0.81 -14.79
N GLU A 17 -12.06 0.58 -13.85
CA GLU A 17 -13.22 -0.30 -14.04
C GLU A 17 -14.24 0.31 -15.00
N SER A 18 -14.52 1.61 -14.86
CA SER A 18 -15.49 2.33 -15.69
C SER A 18 -15.09 2.37 -17.16
N ASP A 19 -13.80 2.59 -17.44
CA ASP A 19 -13.28 2.66 -18.81
C ASP A 19 -12.82 1.29 -19.34
N GLN A 20 -12.82 0.25 -18.49
CA GLN A 20 -12.24 -1.07 -18.75
C GLN A 20 -10.79 -1.01 -19.27
N ALA A 21 -10.04 -0.01 -18.81
CA ALA A 21 -8.76 0.35 -19.39
C ALA A 21 -7.60 0.20 -18.40
N SER A 22 -6.48 -0.35 -18.86
CA SER A 22 -5.21 -0.36 -18.09
C SER A 22 -4.35 0.86 -18.44
N LEU A 23 -3.93 1.64 -17.45
CA LEU A 23 -3.20 2.90 -17.63
C LEU A 23 -1.90 2.95 -16.83
N CYS A 24 -0.91 3.69 -17.33
CA CYS A 24 0.26 4.12 -16.55
C CYS A 24 -0.07 5.37 -15.72
N TRP A 25 0.79 5.75 -14.78
CA TRP A 25 0.58 6.91 -13.89
C TRP A 25 0.31 8.22 -14.64
N GLU A 26 1.05 8.49 -15.72
CA GLU A 26 0.90 9.74 -16.47
C GLU A 26 -0.42 9.79 -17.25
N CYS A 27 -0.78 8.68 -17.88
CA CYS A 27 -2.03 8.56 -18.62
C CYS A 27 -3.24 8.57 -17.69
N ASP A 28 -3.16 7.91 -16.53
CA ASP A 28 -4.18 7.96 -15.49
C ASP A 28 -4.44 9.40 -15.03
N ALA A 29 -3.37 10.15 -14.72
CA ALA A 29 -3.51 11.55 -14.31
C ALA A 29 -4.16 12.39 -15.42
N LYS A 30 -3.78 12.22 -16.69
CA LYS A 30 -4.39 12.96 -17.81
C LYS A 30 -5.89 12.64 -17.99
N VAL A 31 -6.27 11.36 -17.88
CA VAL A 31 -7.67 10.93 -18.04
C VAL A 31 -8.49 11.37 -16.84
N HIS A 32 -8.06 11.04 -15.62
CA HIS A 32 -8.88 11.19 -14.42
C HIS A 32 -8.78 12.56 -13.74
N THR A 33 -8.04 13.52 -14.32
CA THR A 33 -8.12 14.95 -13.94
C THR A 33 -8.90 15.79 -14.93
N ALA A 34 -9.35 15.22 -16.07
CA ALA A 34 -9.98 15.99 -17.13
C ALA A 34 -11.32 16.62 -16.72
N ASN A 35 -12.09 15.96 -15.84
CA ASN A 35 -13.34 16.48 -15.28
C ASN A 35 -13.74 15.75 -13.99
N PHE A 36 -14.74 16.27 -13.28
CA PHE A 36 -15.19 15.70 -12.01
C PHE A 36 -15.86 14.31 -12.13
N ILE A 37 -16.38 13.95 -13.31
CA ILE A 37 -17.04 12.65 -13.52
C ILE A 37 -15.98 11.56 -13.54
N VAL A 38 -14.94 11.75 -14.37
CA VAL A 38 -13.83 10.80 -14.48
C VAL A 38 -13.05 10.70 -13.18
N THR A 39 -12.91 11.77 -12.38
CA THR A 39 -12.26 11.66 -11.05
C THR A 39 -12.95 10.64 -10.13
N LYS A 40 -14.24 10.38 -10.32
CA LYS A 40 -15.01 9.41 -9.53
C LYS A 40 -14.90 7.98 -10.03
N HIS A 41 -14.20 7.73 -11.15
CA HIS A 41 -13.99 6.38 -11.65
C HIS A 41 -13.23 5.54 -10.62
N HIS A 42 -13.73 4.31 -10.45
CA HIS A 42 -13.13 3.34 -9.56
C HIS A 42 -11.90 2.73 -10.22
N ARG A 43 -10.75 2.86 -9.57
CA ARG A 43 -9.46 2.44 -10.11
C ARG A 43 -8.73 1.57 -9.11
N PHE A 44 -8.15 0.50 -9.63
CA PHE A 44 -7.42 -0.51 -8.86
C PHE A 44 -5.93 -0.43 -9.19
N LEU A 45 -5.07 -0.56 -8.18
CA LEU A 45 -3.65 -0.74 -8.39
C LEU A 45 -3.36 -2.16 -8.88
N LEU A 46 -2.48 -2.25 -9.87
CA LEU A 46 -1.99 -3.53 -10.39
C LEU A 46 -0.79 -4.00 -9.56
N CYS A 47 -0.78 -5.31 -9.28
CA CYS A 47 0.33 -5.96 -8.60
C CYS A 47 1.63 -5.71 -9.38
N HIS A 48 2.67 -5.28 -8.69
CA HIS A 48 3.95 -4.96 -9.31
C HIS A 48 4.61 -6.18 -9.97
N ILE A 49 4.38 -7.37 -9.41
CA ILE A 49 4.99 -8.63 -9.86
C ILE A 49 4.18 -9.25 -11.01
N CYS A 50 2.92 -9.59 -10.77
CA CYS A 50 2.11 -10.36 -11.72
C CYS A 50 1.04 -9.53 -12.46
N GLN A 51 0.86 -8.25 -12.10
CA GLN A 51 -0.16 -7.34 -12.66
C GLN A 51 -1.61 -7.85 -12.56
N SER A 52 -1.89 -8.70 -11.58
CA SER A 52 -3.26 -8.94 -11.08
C SER A 52 -3.81 -7.69 -10.39
N LEU A 53 -5.13 -7.60 -10.26
CA LEU A 53 -5.75 -6.56 -9.44
C LEU A 53 -5.36 -6.79 -7.97
N THR A 54 -5.03 -5.71 -7.28
CA THR A 54 -4.81 -5.75 -5.84
C THR A 54 -6.05 -5.25 -5.10
N PRO A 55 -6.16 -5.51 -3.78
CA PRO A 55 -7.21 -4.93 -2.95
C PRO A 55 -7.11 -3.39 -2.82
N TRP A 56 -6.01 -2.79 -3.27
CA TRP A 56 -5.81 -1.35 -3.20
C TRP A 56 -6.53 -0.66 -4.36
N HIS A 57 -7.59 0.07 -4.04
CA HIS A 57 -8.39 0.81 -5.00
C HIS A 57 -8.82 2.16 -4.44
N GLY A 58 -9.31 3.03 -5.32
CA GLY A 58 -9.79 4.35 -4.92
C GLY A 58 -10.38 5.17 -6.06
N THR A 59 -10.82 6.36 -5.68
CA THR A 59 -11.34 7.42 -6.55
C THR A 59 -10.59 8.72 -6.25
N GLY A 60 -10.57 9.66 -7.19
CA GLY A 60 -9.96 10.98 -7.01
C GLY A 60 -9.23 11.50 -8.25
N PRO A 61 -8.56 12.65 -8.18
CA PRO A 61 -7.85 13.20 -9.33
C PRO A 61 -6.51 12.49 -9.60
N LYS A 62 -5.79 12.06 -8.55
CA LYS A 62 -4.44 11.50 -8.69
C LYS A 62 -4.13 10.52 -7.58
N PHE A 63 -3.62 9.35 -7.94
CA PHE A 63 -2.97 8.45 -7.00
C PHE A 63 -1.51 8.86 -6.83
N VAL A 64 -1.02 8.79 -5.58
CA VAL A 64 0.41 8.88 -5.33
C VAL A 64 1.05 7.62 -5.94
N PRO A 65 2.11 7.74 -6.77
CA PRO A 65 2.81 6.58 -7.29
C PRO A 65 3.28 5.69 -6.15
N THR A 66 2.73 4.48 -6.07
CA THR A 66 3.04 3.50 -5.04
C THR A 66 3.16 2.10 -5.63
N ILE A 67 3.81 1.20 -4.90
CA ILE A 67 3.94 -0.21 -5.25
C ILE A 67 2.85 -0.97 -4.50
N SER A 68 2.13 -1.84 -5.22
CA SER A 68 1.14 -2.73 -4.63
C SER A 68 1.48 -4.18 -4.98
N LEU A 69 1.18 -5.10 -4.08
CA LEU A 69 1.32 -6.54 -4.26
C LEU A 69 -0.03 -7.22 -4.03
N CYS A 70 -0.31 -8.30 -4.75
CA CYS A 70 -1.46 -9.16 -4.44
C CYS A 70 -1.08 -10.18 -3.36
N ASN A 71 -2.07 -10.75 -2.68
CA ASN A 71 -1.88 -11.71 -1.60
C ASN A 71 -0.99 -12.89 -2.00
N HIS A 72 -1.13 -13.38 -3.23
CA HIS A 72 -0.31 -14.49 -3.72
C HIS A 72 1.16 -14.09 -3.86
N CYS A 73 1.45 -12.91 -4.39
CA CYS A 73 2.83 -12.44 -4.55
C CYS A 73 3.49 -12.08 -3.22
N VAL A 74 2.73 -11.60 -2.23
CA VAL A 74 3.23 -11.38 -0.86
C VAL A 74 3.56 -12.72 -0.19
N ALA A 75 2.72 -13.73 -0.36
CA ALA A 75 2.99 -15.05 0.19
C ALA A 75 4.27 -15.64 -0.40
N VAL A 76 4.46 -15.57 -1.73
CA VAL A 76 5.66 -16.09 -2.38
C VAL A 76 6.94 -15.42 -1.90
N THR A 77 6.93 -14.11 -1.60
CA THR A 77 8.15 -13.43 -1.11
C THR A 77 8.57 -13.93 0.26
N ASN A 78 7.62 -14.20 1.16
CA ASN A 78 7.89 -14.57 2.54
C ASN A 78 8.38 -16.01 2.73
N ASN A 79 8.15 -16.90 1.75
CA ASN A 79 8.55 -18.31 1.84
C ASN A 79 9.99 -18.56 1.35
N ASN A 80 10.76 -17.53 0.96
CA ASN A 80 12.15 -17.70 0.51
C ASN A 80 13.18 -17.48 1.64
N ASP A 81 12.73 -17.27 2.88
CA ASP A 81 13.59 -16.94 4.03
C ASP A 81 13.83 -18.14 4.98
N GLU A 82 13.40 -19.37 4.64
CA GLU A 82 13.50 -20.55 5.53
C GLU A 82 14.65 -21.53 5.21
N ASP A 83 15.72 -21.10 4.54
CA ASP A 83 16.89 -21.97 4.32
C ASP A 83 18.15 -21.45 5.04
N ASN A 84 18.42 -22.10 6.18
CA ASN A 84 19.74 -22.46 6.73
C ASN A 84 20.33 -21.59 7.86
N ASP A 85 19.65 -21.54 9.02
CA ASP A 85 20.35 -21.40 10.31
C ASP A 85 20.70 -22.81 10.80
N GLN A 86 21.98 -23.14 10.72
CA GLN A 86 22.54 -24.40 11.16
C GLN A 86 22.77 -24.28 12.66
N ASP A 87 22.01 -25.05 13.44
CA ASP A 87 22.12 -25.14 14.89
C ASP A 87 23.54 -25.62 15.29
N ASP A 88 24.36 -24.71 15.80
CA ASP A 88 25.55 -25.06 16.57
C ASP A 88 25.16 -25.01 18.06
N ASP A 89 24.83 -26.19 18.61
CA ASP A 89 24.54 -26.41 20.03
C ASP A 89 25.80 -26.26 20.93
N ASP A 90 25.54 -25.72 22.12
CA ASP A 90 26.20 -25.86 23.43
C ASP A 90 27.57 -25.18 23.73
N ASP A 91 27.55 -24.22 24.67
CA ASP A 91 28.11 -24.46 26.03
C ASP A 91 27.49 -23.50 27.07
N ASP A 92 27.15 -24.05 28.23
CA ASP A 92 26.54 -23.44 29.41
C ASP A 92 27.41 -22.35 30.04
N THR A 93 26.81 -21.28 30.59
CA THR A 93 27.19 -20.77 31.94
C THR A 93 26.17 -19.80 32.54
N GLU A 94 25.56 -20.29 33.63
CA GLU A 94 25.13 -19.68 34.90
C GLU A 94 24.82 -18.15 34.98
N ASP A 95 23.53 -17.89 35.21
CA ASP A 95 22.90 -17.02 36.22
C ASP A 95 23.71 -15.87 36.84
N ASP A 96 23.25 -14.64 36.60
CA ASP A 96 23.29 -13.57 37.61
C ASP A 96 22.10 -12.62 37.36
N ASP A 97 21.24 -12.54 38.38
CA ASP A 97 20.10 -11.63 38.48
C ASP A 97 20.54 -10.16 38.44
N GLU A 98 20.13 -9.39 37.43
CA GLU A 98 20.14 -7.93 37.54
C GLU A 98 18.84 -7.30 37.01
N GLU A 99 18.11 -6.73 37.96
CA GLU A 99 16.79 -6.12 37.81
C GLU A 99 16.83 -4.89 36.88
N ASN A 100 16.41 -5.04 35.63
CA ASN A 100 16.16 -3.88 34.77
C ASN A 100 14.89 -3.14 35.22
N GLN A 101 15.08 -2.01 35.91
CA GLN A 101 14.00 -1.09 36.27
C GLN A 101 13.30 -0.53 35.02
N VAL A 102 11.98 -0.74 34.94
CA VAL A 102 11.12 -0.10 33.95
C VAL A 102 10.98 1.40 34.26
N VAL A 103 11.41 2.26 33.33
CA VAL A 103 11.18 3.71 33.45
C VAL A 103 9.72 4.05 33.12
N PRO A 104 9.09 5.01 33.83
CA PRO A 104 7.75 5.47 33.46
C PRO A 104 7.75 6.16 32.09
N TRP A 105 7.16 5.53 31.07
CA TRP A 105 6.80 6.22 29.84
C TRP A 105 5.73 7.26 30.15
N LYS A 106 6.10 8.55 30.10
CA LYS A 106 5.12 9.63 30.10
C LYS A 106 4.23 9.45 28.87
N SER A 107 2.95 9.18 29.13
CA SER A 107 1.88 9.21 28.15
C SER A 107 1.84 10.59 27.49
N THR A 108 2.46 10.72 26.31
CA THR A 108 2.12 11.82 25.40
C THR A 108 0.74 11.52 24.84
N THR A 109 -0.24 12.23 25.36
CA THR A 109 -1.59 12.31 24.81
C THR A 109 -1.54 12.74 23.34
N PRO A 110 -2.30 12.10 22.43
CA PRO A 110 -2.47 12.61 21.08
C PRO A 110 -3.16 13.98 21.10
N PRO A 111 -2.89 14.88 20.13
CA PRO A 111 -3.58 16.16 20.05
C PRO A 111 -5.08 15.95 19.80
N PRO A 112 -5.97 16.83 20.31
CA PRO A 112 -7.39 16.74 20.04
C PRO A 112 -7.66 16.96 18.55
N VAL A 113 -8.54 16.12 17.98
CA VAL A 113 -9.08 16.31 16.64
C VAL A 113 -9.93 17.58 16.61
N SER A 114 -9.60 18.51 15.71
CA SER A 114 -10.42 19.71 15.46
C SER A 114 -11.78 19.30 14.91
N SER A 115 -12.83 19.53 15.69
CA SER A 115 -14.21 19.36 15.25
C SER A 115 -14.59 20.50 14.31
N CYS A 116 -14.88 20.21 13.05
CA CYS A 116 -15.49 21.19 12.15
C CYS A 116 -16.97 21.35 12.52
N SER A 117 -17.32 22.53 13.04
CA SER A 117 -18.73 22.91 13.24
C SER A 117 -19.25 23.56 11.96
N SER A 118 -20.10 22.84 11.23
CA SER A 118 -20.93 23.43 10.17
C SER A 118 -22.15 24.09 10.81
N ASN A 119 -22.12 25.41 10.95
CA ASN A 119 -23.33 26.17 11.29
C ASN A 119 -24.17 26.36 10.03
N SER A 120 -25.27 25.62 9.92
CA SER A 120 -26.39 25.97 9.05
C SER A 120 -27.33 26.89 9.85
N ALA A 121 -27.38 28.17 9.49
CA ALA A 121 -28.41 29.07 9.95
C ALA A 121 -29.64 28.93 9.04
N ASN A 122 -30.79 28.61 9.63
CA ASN A 122 -32.11 28.86 9.07
C ASN A 122 -32.61 30.22 9.55
#